data_AF-A0A657ITJ1-F1
#
_entry.id   AF-A0A657ITJ1-F1
#
_cell.length_a   1.000
_cell.length_b   1.000
_cell.length_c   1.000
_cell.angle_alpha   90.00
_cell.angle_beta   90.00
_cell.angle_gamma   90.00
#
_symmetry.space_group_name_H-M   'P 1'
#
loop_
_entity.id
_entity.type
_entity.pdbx_description
1 polymer ?
#
loop_
_entity_poly.entity_id
_entity_poly.type
_entity_poly.pdbx_seq_one_letter_code
_entity_poly.pdbx_strand_id
1 'polypeptide(L)'
;MRRPPCTGCSAPPRRSGTFLLRRPSTLDLLTGDPQRLPEVRGQEMTRQYREDLLRCVGADPEQRMPVAETTGEQAQLALRTAYRAALTRIAVADLLAEDPLVEFERIAACLADLAGAALEAALAVARAEIAQTSPEVSRVALAVIGMGKCGARELNYISDVDVIYAVGPAQPDPDDADDVEPENAQPLEEQRLVQLGEELVRALTQVIHGVGPEPALWEVDANLRPEGKDGPLVRTVDSHRAYCRRWAENWEFQALLKARPIAGDPQLGRQYLEAVTPFVWEASGREGFVGSVQAMRRRVSDHIPEAERERQIKLGIGGLRDVEFTVQLLQLVHGRTDEQVRTRGTLESLRALAERSYHLPGGRPRLRRPLPLAAPAGAPGAAAQLRRTH
;
A
#
# COMPACT_ATOMS: atom_id res chain seq x y z
N MET A 1 -6.53 30.10 28.99
CA MET A 1 -6.17 30.09 27.56
C MET A 1 -6.13 28.63 27.09
N ARG A 2 -7.10 28.22 26.26
CA ARG A 2 -7.23 26.84 25.77
C ARG A 2 -6.35 26.67 24.53
N ARG A 3 -5.52 25.63 24.50
CA ARG A 3 -4.77 25.21 23.30
C ARG A 3 -5.74 24.81 22.18
N PRO A 4 -5.44 25.08 20.90
CA PRO A 4 -6.24 24.58 19.79
C PRO A 4 -6.07 23.05 19.69
N PRO A 5 -7.09 22.30 19.25
CA PRO A 5 -6.96 20.87 19.01
C PRO A 5 -6.10 20.62 17.77
N CYS A 6 -5.16 19.70 17.87
CA CYS A 6 -4.40 19.18 16.72
C CYS A 6 -5.37 18.54 15.71
N THR A 7 -5.40 19.07 14.50
CA THR A 7 -6.28 18.63 13.40
C THR A 7 -5.79 17.38 12.65
N GLY A 8 -4.67 16.77 13.04
CA GLY A 8 -4.04 15.66 12.28
C GLY A 8 -4.22 14.25 12.85
N CYS A 9 -4.56 14.07 14.13
CA CYS A 9 -4.51 12.75 14.79
C CYS A 9 -5.87 12.38 15.39
N SER A 10 -6.84 12.01 14.55
CA SER A 10 -8.06 11.33 15.00
C SER A 10 -7.98 9.83 14.69
N ALA A 11 -7.84 9.03 15.75
CA ALA A 11 -7.74 7.57 15.74
C ALA A 11 -8.90 6.87 14.97
N PRO A 12 -8.65 5.67 14.40
CA PRO A 12 -9.59 4.93 13.53
C PRO A 12 -11.00 4.62 14.09
N PRO A 13 -11.24 4.34 15.39
CA PRO A 13 -12.60 4.02 15.85
C PRO A 13 -13.58 5.20 15.65
N ARG A 14 -13.07 6.44 15.54
CA ARG A 14 -13.93 7.59 15.20
C ARG A 14 -14.31 7.62 13.73
N ARG A 15 -13.45 7.20 12.78
CA ARG A 15 -13.73 7.38 11.34
C ARG A 15 -14.68 6.31 10.78
N SER A 16 -14.53 5.05 11.16
CA SER A 16 -15.45 3.98 10.73
C SER A 16 -16.81 4.08 11.42
N GLY A 17 -16.83 4.38 12.73
CA GLY A 17 -18.08 4.68 13.44
C GLY A 17 -18.81 5.88 12.84
N THR A 18 -18.09 6.94 12.45
CA THR A 18 -18.72 8.09 11.78
C THR A 18 -19.19 7.74 10.36
N PHE A 19 -18.52 6.83 9.64
CA PHE A 19 -19.01 6.35 8.35
C PHE A 19 -20.37 5.66 8.48
N LEU A 20 -20.52 4.74 9.43
CA LEU A 20 -21.80 4.05 9.68
C LEU A 20 -22.91 5.02 10.10
N LEU A 21 -22.57 6.07 10.86
CA LEU A 21 -23.51 7.15 11.19
C LEU A 21 -23.92 7.98 9.98
N ARG A 22 -23.00 8.27 9.05
CA ARG A 22 -23.29 8.97 7.79
C ARG A 22 -24.04 8.10 6.79
N ARG A 23 -23.87 6.77 6.86
CA ARG A 23 -24.45 5.78 5.95
C ARG A 23 -25.17 4.67 6.72
N PRO A 24 -26.31 4.93 7.38
CA PRO A 24 -27.00 3.92 8.17
C PRO A 24 -27.44 2.68 7.38
N SER A 25 -27.64 2.81 6.05
CA SER A 25 -27.93 1.69 5.17
C SER A 25 -26.79 0.65 5.07
N THR A 26 -25.59 0.96 5.56
CA THR A 26 -24.47 0.01 5.63
C THR A 26 -24.37 -0.70 7.00
N LEU A 27 -25.32 -0.47 7.92
CA LEU A 27 -25.37 -1.20 9.20
C LEU A 27 -25.61 -2.70 9.03
N ASP A 28 -26.21 -3.11 7.92
CA ASP A 28 -26.39 -4.53 7.59
C ASP A 28 -25.04 -5.27 7.44
N LEU A 29 -23.93 -4.54 7.22
CA LEU A 29 -22.58 -5.10 7.24
C LEU A 29 -22.15 -5.60 8.64
N LEU A 30 -22.83 -5.17 9.70
CA LEU A 30 -22.58 -5.58 11.08
C LEU A 30 -23.51 -6.70 11.56
N THR A 31 -24.69 -6.83 10.94
CA THR A 31 -25.78 -7.73 11.39
C THR A 31 -26.01 -8.91 10.45
N GLY A 32 -25.53 -8.83 9.20
CA GLY A 32 -25.51 -9.97 8.29
C GLY A 32 -24.61 -11.09 8.82
N ASP A 33 -24.84 -12.32 8.33
CA ASP A 33 -23.86 -13.40 8.45
C ASP A 33 -22.49 -12.80 8.09
N PRO A 34 -21.49 -12.80 8.99
CA PRO A 34 -20.19 -12.21 8.70
C PRO A 34 -19.69 -12.95 7.48
N GLN A 35 -19.92 -12.37 6.29
CA GLN A 35 -19.48 -12.95 5.04
C GLN A 35 -18.00 -13.22 5.27
N ARG A 36 -17.64 -14.51 5.30
CA ARG A 36 -16.24 -14.90 5.46
C ARG A 36 -15.49 -13.99 4.52
N LEU A 37 -14.58 -13.17 5.05
CA LEU A 37 -13.59 -12.54 4.20
C LEU A 37 -13.13 -13.64 3.25
N PRO A 38 -13.21 -13.42 1.92
CA PRO A 38 -12.99 -14.48 0.96
C PRO A 38 -11.76 -15.29 1.36
N GLU A 39 -11.84 -16.62 1.28
CA GLU A 39 -10.78 -17.50 1.76
C GLU A 39 -9.45 -17.06 1.13
N VAL A 40 -8.38 -16.92 1.94
CA VAL A 40 -7.07 -16.48 1.44
C VAL A 40 -6.38 -17.59 0.68
N ARG A 41 -6.89 -17.82 -0.53
CA ARG A 41 -6.21 -18.60 -1.55
C ARG A 41 -6.37 -17.87 -2.89
N GLY A 42 -5.43 -16.99 -3.18
CA GLY A 42 -5.12 -16.60 -4.56
C GLY A 42 -5.53 -15.18 -4.99
N GLN A 43 -5.40 -14.97 -6.30
CA GLN A 43 -5.64 -13.72 -7.04
C GLN A 43 -7.13 -13.28 -7.04
N GLU A 44 -8.02 -14.14 -6.55
CA GLU A 44 -9.48 -13.95 -6.55
C GLU A 44 -9.94 -12.80 -5.65
N MET A 45 -9.29 -12.56 -4.50
CA MET A 45 -9.64 -11.42 -3.64
C MET A 45 -9.28 -10.07 -4.25
N THR A 46 -8.08 -9.97 -4.85
CA THR A 46 -7.64 -8.76 -5.55
C THR A 46 -8.58 -8.45 -6.71
N ARG A 47 -9.04 -9.50 -7.41
CA ARG A 47 -10.03 -9.40 -8.48
C ARG A 47 -11.36 -8.86 -7.97
N GLN A 48 -11.91 -9.40 -6.88
CA GLN A 48 -13.20 -8.96 -6.34
C GLN A 48 -13.21 -7.47 -5.94
N TYR A 49 -12.21 -7.00 -5.18
CA TYR A 49 -12.16 -5.58 -4.80
C TYR A 49 -12.02 -4.67 -6.01
N ARG A 50 -11.19 -5.05 -6.99
CA ARG A 50 -11.04 -4.31 -8.24
C ARG A 50 -12.37 -4.21 -8.97
N GLU A 51 -13.06 -5.33 -9.15
CA GLU A 51 -14.35 -5.38 -9.82
C GLU A 51 -15.40 -4.52 -9.13
N ASP A 52 -15.55 -4.64 -7.80
CA ASP A 52 -16.55 -3.90 -7.03
C ASP A 52 -16.32 -2.38 -7.11
N LEU A 53 -15.06 -1.95 -7.01
CA LEU A 53 -14.71 -0.53 -7.04
C LEU A 53 -14.75 0.05 -8.45
N LEU A 54 -14.44 -0.72 -9.50
CA LEU A 54 -14.64 -0.27 -10.89
C LEU A 54 -16.13 -0.13 -11.23
N ARG A 55 -16.95 -1.13 -10.89
CA ARG A 55 -18.39 -1.09 -11.13
C ARG A 55 -19.06 0.09 -10.40
N CYS A 56 -18.59 0.48 -9.21
CA CYS A 56 -19.20 1.58 -8.47
C CYS A 56 -19.03 2.96 -9.13
N VAL A 57 -18.04 3.11 -10.02
CA VAL A 57 -17.84 4.32 -10.83
C VAL A 57 -18.32 4.15 -12.28
N GLY A 58 -18.96 3.02 -12.58
CA GLY A 58 -19.43 2.67 -13.93
C GLY A 58 -18.29 2.35 -14.89
N ALA A 59 -17.16 1.84 -14.41
CA ALA A 59 -16.09 1.35 -15.27
C ALA A 59 -16.22 -0.17 -15.47
N ASP A 60 -15.92 -0.65 -16.68
CA ASP A 60 -15.90 -2.08 -16.99
C ASP A 60 -14.64 -2.73 -16.40
N PRO A 61 -14.76 -3.71 -15.48
CA PRO A 61 -13.60 -4.38 -14.92
C PRO A 61 -12.89 -5.32 -15.89
N GLU A 62 -13.49 -5.72 -17.01
CA GLU A 62 -12.80 -6.61 -17.96
C GLU A 62 -11.89 -5.82 -18.91
N GLN A 63 -12.02 -4.49 -18.99
CA GLN A 63 -11.11 -3.63 -19.76
C GLN A 63 -9.72 -3.57 -19.13
N ARG A 64 -8.68 -3.63 -19.97
CA ARG A 64 -7.27 -3.46 -19.60
C ARG A 64 -6.96 -2.05 -19.09
N MET A 65 -7.60 -1.04 -19.66
CA MET A 65 -7.49 0.36 -19.25
C MET A 65 -8.90 0.95 -18.99
N PRO A 66 -9.55 0.58 -17.87
CA PRO A 66 -10.93 0.97 -17.61
C PRO A 66 -11.14 2.48 -17.63
N VAL A 67 -12.28 2.91 -18.18
CA VAL A 67 -12.73 4.31 -18.17
C VAL A 67 -14.05 4.38 -17.43
N ALA A 68 -14.17 5.28 -16.47
CA ALA A 68 -15.39 5.44 -15.68
C ALA A 68 -16.48 6.21 -16.45
N GLU A 69 -17.74 5.78 -16.33
CA GLU A 69 -18.89 6.56 -16.79
C GLU A 69 -19.19 7.74 -15.85
N THR A 70 -18.90 7.60 -14.55
CA THR A 70 -19.15 8.64 -13.55
C THR A 70 -17.87 9.41 -13.24
N THR A 71 -17.93 10.74 -13.19
CA THR A 71 -16.79 11.63 -12.86
C THR A 71 -17.11 12.62 -11.72
N GLY A 72 -16.11 13.39 -11.29
CA GLY A 72 -16.29 14.48 -10.31
C GLY A 72 -16.74 14.01 -8.93
N GLU A 73 -17.53 14.86 -8.24
CA GLU A 73 -17.96 14.60 -6.86
C GLU A 73 -18.82 13.33 -6.72
N GLN A 74 -19.58 12.96 -7.75
CA GLN A 74 -20.40 11.75 -7.73
C GLN A 74 -19.52 10.49 -7.73
N ALA A 75 -18.47 10.46 -8.56
CA ALA A 75 -17.51 9.37 -8.58
C ALA A 75 -16.73 9.27 -7.26
N GLN A 76 -16.30 10.42 -6.72
CA GLN A 76 -15.66 10.48 -5.40
C GLN A 76 -16.57 9.92 -4.31
N LEU A 77 -17.85 10.29 -4.31
CA LEU A 77 -18.82 9.81 -3.34
C LEU A 77 -19.00 8.29 -3.45
N ALA A 78 -19.20 7.78 -4.66
CA ALA A 78 -19.43 6.37 -4.92
C ALA A 78 -18.22 5.52 -4.49
N LEU A 79 -17.03 5.85 -5.00
CA LEU A 79 -15.79 5.14 -4.70
C LEU A 79 -15.46 5.15 -3.21
N ARG A 80 -15.52 6.33 -2.57
CA ARG A 80 -15.18 6.46 -1.15
C ARG A 80 -16.19 5.78 -0.22
N THR A 81 -17.44 5.65 -0.66
CA THR A 81 -18.48 4.90 0.07
C THR A 81 -18.24 3.39 -0.08
N ALA A 82 -18.00 2.92 -1.30
CA ALA A 82 -17.74 1.52 -1.60
C ALA A 82 -16.46 1.01 -0.90
N TYR A 83 -15.38 1.78 -0.95
CA TYR A 83 -14.13 1.49 -0.23
C TYR A 83 -14.37 1.32 1.28
N ARG A 84 -15.14 2.23 1.90
CA ARG A 84 -15.41 2.16 3.34
C ARG A 84 -16.33 1.01 3.72
N ALA A 85 -17.26 0.63 2.84
CA ALA A 85 -18.04 -0.58 3.04
C ALA A 85 -17.14 -1.83 3.03
N ALA A 86 -16.23 -1.93 2.06
CA ALA A 86 -15.25 -3.02 2.00
C ALA A 86 -14.30 -3.02 3.22
N LEU A 87 -13.79 -1.84 3.61
CA LEU A 87 -12.95 -1.68 4.80
C LEU A 87 -13.68 -2.10 6.08
N THR A 88 -14.98 -1.80 6.18
CA THR A 88 -15.82 -2.21 7.31
C THR A 88 -15.91 -3.74 7.39
N ARG A 89 -16.07 -4.43 6.25
CA ARG A 89 -16.06 -5.91 6.22
C ARG A 89 -14.71 -6.48 6.68
N ILE A 90 -13.59 -5.89 6.24
CA ILE A 90 -12.24 -6.27 6.71
C ILE A 90 -12.14 -6.08 8.22
N ALA A 91 -12.57 -4.93 8.74
CA ALA A 91 -12.51 -4.63 10.16
C ALA A 91 -13.40 -5.56 11.01
N VAL A 92 -14.59 -5.92 10.52
CA VAL A 92 -15.47 -6.88 11.21
C VAL A 92 -14.80 -8.25 11.30
N ALA A 93 -14.22 -8.73 10.21
CA ALA A 93 -13.56 -10.04 10.22
C ALA A 93 -12.27 -10.07 11.06
N ASP A 94 -11.52 -8.97 11.10
CA ASP A 94 -10.37 -8.81 12.01
C ASP A 94 -10.82 -8.84 13.48
N LEU A 95 -11.90 -8.13 13.81
CA LEU A 95 -12.47 -8.12 15.17
C LEU A 95 -13.05 -9.46 15.62
N LEU A 96 -13.54 -10.26 14.66
CA LEU A 96 -14.14 -11.58 14.90
C LEU A 96 -13.14 -12.74 14.71
N ALA A 97 -11.87 -12.45 14.42
CA ALA A 97 -10.85 -13.47 14.22
C ALA A 97 -10.64 -14.32 15.48
N GLU A 98 -10.70 -15.65 15.33
CA GLU A 98 -10.43 -16.59 16.42
C GLU A 98 -8.96 -16.53 16.88
N ASP A 99 -8.03 -16.42 15.92
CA ASP A 99 -6.61 -16.20 16.17
C ASP A 99 -6.09 -14.99 15.38
N PRO A 100 -6.03 -13.80 16.01
CA PRO A 100 -5.59 -12.58 15.33
C PRO A 100 -4.16 -12.63 14.77
N LEU A 101 -3.27 -13.47 15.33
CA LEU A 101 -1.88 -13.56 14.86
C LEU A 101 -1.78 -14.35 13.57
N VAL A 102 -2.62 -15.38 13.41
CA VAL A 102 -2.72 -16.16 12.17
C VAL A 102 -3.37 -15.33 11.07
N GLU A 103 -4.37 -14.52 11.43
CA GLU A 103 -5.15 -13.73 10.49
C GLU A 103 -4.47 -12.43 10.04
N PHE A 104 -3.48 -11.96 10.79
CA PHE A 104 -2.80 -10.68 10.56
C PHE A 104 -2.29 -10.50 9.12
N GLU A 105 -1.55 -11.48 8.58
CA GLU A 105 -1.00 -11.39 7.22
C GLU A 105 -2.11 -11.34 6.16
N ARG A 106 -3.22 -12.06 6.38
CA ARG A 106 -4.40 -11.98 5.52
C ARG A 106 -5.03 -10.58 5.56
N ILE A 107 -5.29 -10.05 6.76
CA ILE A 107 -5.93 -8.74 6.91
C ILE A 107 -5.07 -7.66 6.25
N ALA A 108 -3.75 -7.68 6.47
CA ALA A 108 -2.83 -6.72 5.89
C ALA A 108 -2.80 -6.81 4.35
N ALA A 109 -2.89 -8.02 3.80
CA ALA A 109 -2.99 -8.24 2.36
C ALA A 109 -4.31 -7.73 1.78
N CYS A 110 -5.44 -7.98 2.45
CA CYS A 110 -6.74 -7.43 2.05
C CYS A 110 -6.74 -5.90 2.03
N LEU A 111 -6.14 -5.27 3.05
CA LEU A 111 -6.02 -3.81 3.11
C LEU A 111 -5.18 -3.27 1.93
N ALA A 112 -4.06 -3.92 1.62
CA ALA A 112 -3.20 -3.52 0.51
C ALA A 112 -3.88 -3.69 -0.86
N ASP A 113 -4.61 -4.77 -1.05
CA ASP A 113 -5.31 -5.03 -2.31
C ASP A 113 -6.54 -4.13 -2.49
N LEU A 114 -7.26 -3.82 -1.40
CA LEU A 114 -8.33 -2.84 -1.40
C LEU A 114 -7.80 -1.42 -1.74
N ALA A 115 -6.61 -1.06 -1.26
CA ALA A 115 -5.96 0.19 -1.63
C ALA A 115 -5.58 0.22 -3.12
N GLY A 116 -5.05 -0.87 -3.67
CA GLY A 116 -4.79 -1.02 -5.11
C GLY A 116 -6.06 -0.88 -5.95
N ALA A 117 -7.14 -1.56 -5.55
CA ALA A 117 -8.44 -1.45 -6.21
C ALA A 117 -9.02 -0.03 -6.19
N ALA A 118 -8.81 0.71 -5.09
CA ALA A 118 -9.23 2.12 -5.02
C ALA A 118 -8.45 3.00 -6.00
N LEU A 119 -7.14 2.78 -6.13
CA LEU A 119 -6.30 3.49 -7.09
C LEU A 119 -6.68 3.17 -8.53
N GLU A 120 -7.02 1.92 -8.82
CA GLU A 120 -7.51 1.50 -10.13
C GLU A 120 -8.81 2.24 -10.51
N ALA A 121 -9.81 2.24 -9.62
CA ALA A 121 -11.06 2.94 -9.86
C ALA A 121 -10.86 4.47 -9.94
N ALA A 122 -10.00 5.04 -9.11
CA ALA A 122 -9.64 6.45 -9.19
C ALA A 122 -8.93 6.80 -10.52
N LEU A 123 -8.08 5.91 -11.04
CA LEU A 123 -7.46 6.07 -12.35
C LEU A 123 -8.48 5.99 -13.48
N ALA A 124 -9.48 5.11 -13.39
CA ALA A 124 -10.58 5.06 -14.36
C ALA A 124 -11.38 6.37 -14.42
N VAL A 125 -11.64 6.97 -13.26
CA VAL A 125 -12.26 8.31 -13.15
C VAL A 125 -11.35 9.38 -13.74
N ALA A 126 -10.06 9.36 -13.41
CA ALA A 126 -9.09 10.31 -13.95
C ALA A 126 -9.00 10.23 -15.48
N ARG A 127 -9.03 9.03 -16.06
CA ARG A 127 -9.04 8.84 -17.52
C ARG A 127 -10.26 9.50 -18.15
N ALA A 128 -11.44 9.27 -17.59
CA ALA A 128 -12.70 9.84 -18.07
C ALA A 128 -12.71 11.38 -17.96
N GLU A 129 -12.13 11.95 -16.90
CA GLU A 129 -12.03 13.39 -16.72
C GLU A 129 -11.06 14.04 -17.72
N ILE A 130 -9.85 13.47 -17.87
CA ILE A 130 -8.83 14.02 -18.77
C ILE A 130 -9.23 13.86 -20.24
N ALA A 131 -9.92 12.78 -20.61
CA ALA A 131 -10.36 12.54 -21.98
C ALA A 131 -11.31 13.62 -22.53
N GLN A 132 -11.99 14.38 -21.65
CA GLN A 132 -12.86 15.49 -22.06
C GLN A 132 -12.09 16.65 -22.68
N THR A 133 -10.84 16.87 -22.27
CA THR A 133 -10.00 17.98 -22.75
C THR A 133 -8.81 17.50 -23.59
N SER A 134 -8.32 16.28 -23.33
CA SER A 134 -7.21 15.65 -24.03
C SER A 134 -7.58 14.22 -24.43
N PRO A 135 -8.34 14.01 -25.51
CA PRO A 135 -8.78 12.68 -25.96
C PRO A 135 -7.64 11.69 -26.20
N GLU A 136 -6.44 12.19 -26.51
CA GLU A 136 -5.24 11.37 -26.69
C GLU A 136 -4.77 10.64 -25.42
N VAL A 137 -5.33 10.93 -24.25
CA VAL A 137 -5.04 10.21 -22.99
C VAL A 137 -5.39 8.72 -23.06
N SER A 138 -6.28 8.32 -23.97
CA SER A 138 -6.56 6.90 -24.27
C SER A 138 -5.30 6.15 -24.71
N ARG A 139 -4.32 6.86 -25.27
CA ARG A 139 -3.05 6.31 -25.76
C ARG A 139 -1.94 6.30 -24.70
N VAL A 140 -2.28 6.60 -23.44
CA VAL A 140 -1.33 6.69 -22.32
C VAL A 140 -1.58 5.56 -21.33
N ALA A 141 -0.65 4.61 -21.28
CA ALA A 141 -0.56 3.63 -20.21
C ALA A 141 0.10 4.27 -18.98
N LEU A 142 -0.50 4.06 -17.81
CA LEU A 142 0.05 4.46 -16.51
C LEU A 142 0.07 3.22 -15.63
N ALA A 143 1.17 2.95 -14.95
CA ALA A 143 1.28 1.91 -13.93
C ALA A 143 1.57 2.55 -12.57
N VAL A 144 0.83 2.10 -11.55
CA VAL A 144 1.01 2.50 -10.16
C VAL A 144 1.72 1.36 -9.44
N ILE A 145 2.93 1.63 -8.98
CA ILE A 145 3.79 0.68 -8.28
C ILE A 145 3.66 0.95 -6.80
N GLY A 146 2.97 0.07 -6.07
CA GLY A 146 2.92 0.09 -4.63
C GLY A 146 4.30 -0.19 -4.04
N MET A 147 4.67 0.64 -3.08
CA MET A 147 5.93 0.58 -2.35
C MET A 147 5.67 0.28 -0.87
N GLY A 148 6.75 0.08 -0.10
CA GLY A 148 6.66 -0.08 1.34
C GLY A 148 5.64 -1.15 1.75
N LYS A 149 4.80 -0.83 2.74
CA LYS A 149 3.80 -1.78 3.24
C LYS A 149 2.74 -2.16 2.21
N CYS A 150 2.29 -1.23 1.37
CA CYS A 150 1.29 -1.52 0.34
C CYS A 150 1.85 -2.51 -0.69
N GLY A 151 3.07 -2.26 -1.16
CA GLY A 151 3.75 -3.12 -2.11
C GLY A 151 4.03 -4.53 -1.56
N ALA A 152 4.42 -4.62 -0.28
CA ALA A 152 4.66 -5.88 0.42
C ALA A 152 3.39 -6.64 0.88
N ARG A 153 2.19 -6.08 0.67
CA ARG A 153 0.92 -6.61 1.21
C ARG A 153 0.90 -6.69 2.75
N GLU A 154 1.51 -5.69 3.39
CA GLU A 154 1.63 -5.53 4.85
C GLU A 154 0.96 -4.23 5.35
N LEU A 155 -0.07 -3.75 4.63
CA LEU A 155 -0.72 -2.48 4.92
C LEU A 155 -1.50 -2.54 6.24
N ASN A 156 -1.61 -1.40 6.94
CA ASN A 156 -2.44 -1.28 8.14
C ASN A 156 -3.52 -0.20 7.96
N TYR A 157 -4.52 -0.18 8.84
CA TYR A 157 -5.70 0.70 8.74
C TYR A 157 -5.42 2.21 8.67
N ILE A 158 -4.24 2.66 9.10
CA ILE A 158 -3.88 4.07 9.21
C ILE A 158 -2.61 4.41 8.41
N SER A 159 -2.20 3.54 7.49
CA SER A 159 -1.01 3.79 6.66
C SER A 159 -1.36 4.64 5.47
N ASP A 160 -0.47 5.57 5.16
CA ASP A 160 -0.37 6.16 3.84
C ASP A 160 0.01 5.06 2.83
N VAL A 161 -0.24 5.32 1.55
CA VAL A 161 0.07 4.37 0.48
C VAL A 161 1.22 4.93 -0.34
N ASP A 162 2.39 4.37 -0.07
CA ASP A 162 3.62 4.71 -0.80
C ASP A 162 3.55 4.16 -2.24
N VAL A 163 3.83 5.00 -3.24
CA VAL A 163 3.77 4.65 -4.66
C VAL A 163 4.92 5.24 -5.49
N ILE A 164 5.18 4.60 -6.63
CA ILE A 164 5.94 5.16 -7.75
C ILE A 164 5.08 5.02 -9.01
N TYR A 165 5.15 5.99 -9.92
CA TYR A 165 4.43 5.95 -11.18
C TYR A 165 5.38 5.70 -12.36
N ALA A 166 4.95 4.83 -13.27
CA ALA A 166 5.55 4.66 -14.57
C ALA A 166 4.53 4.96 -15.67
N VAL A 167 4.97 5.56 -16.77
CA VAL A 167 4.12 5.89 -17.91
C VAL A 167 4.73 5.35 -19.20
N GLY A 168 3.88 4.97 -20.14
CA GLY A 168 4.28 4.46 -21.44
C GLY A 168 3.16 4.63 -22.46
N PRO A 169 3.43 4.35 -23.75
CA PRO A 169 2.37 4.32 -24.75
C PRO A 169 1.43 3.16 -24.40
N ALA A 170 0.12 3.40 -24.50
CA ALA A 170 -0.85 2.31 -24.49
C ALA A 170 -0.51 1.35 -25.62
N GLN A 171 -0.57 0.05 -25.33
CA GLN A 171 -0.47 -0.98 -26.36
C GLN A 171 -1.89 -1.41 -26.72
N PRO A 172 -2.17 -1.74 -27.99
CA PRO A 172 -3.46 -2.27 -28.38
C PRO A 172 -3.76 -3.54 -27.58
N ASP A 173 -4.99 -3.63 -27.08
CA ASP A 173 -5.45 -4.84 -26.40
C ASP A 173 -5.73 -5.94 -27.44
N PRO A 174 -5.03 -7.09 -27.42
CA PRO A 174 -5.28 -8.16 -28.37
C PRO A 174 -6.69 -8.76 -28.27
N ASP A 175 -7.37 -8.58 -27.13
CA ASP A 175 -8.71 -9.13 -26.87
C ASP A 175 -9.84 -8.11 -27.11
N ASP A 176 -9.51 -6.83 -27.37
CA ASP A 176 -10.50 -5.79 -27.68
C ASP A 176 -10.51 -5.49 -29.19
N ALA A 177 -11.45 -6.11 -29.90
CA ALA A 177 -11.59 -5.96 -31.35
C ALA A 177 -11.96 -4.53 -31.80
N ASP A 178 -12.43 -3.68 -30.88
CA ASP A 178 -12.75 -2.28 -31.13
C ASP A 178 -11.55 -1.35 -30.83
N ASP A 179 -10.48 -1.86 -30.19
CA ASP A 179 -9.22 -1.16 -29.90
C ASP A 179 -8.28 -1.19 -31.13
N VAL A 180 -8.85 -0.87 -32.29
CA VAL A 180 -8.11 -0.72 -33.54
C VAL A 180 -7.35 0.60 -33.47
N GLU A 181 -6.02 0.53 -33.31
CA GLU A 181 -5.18 1.71 -33.49
C GLU A 181 -5.55 2.36 -34.84
N PRO A 182 -5.90 3.67 -34.86
CA PRO A 182 -6.17 4.33 -36.12
C PRO A 182 -4.95 4.12 -37.01
N GLU A 183 -5.16 3.65 -38.24
CA GLU A 183 -4.12 3.24 -39.21
C GLU A 183 -3.04 4.32 -39.48
N ASN A 184 -3.22 5.54 -38.94
CA ASN A 184 -2.34 6.71 -39.06
C ASN A 184 -2.07 7.47 -37.73
N ALA A 185 -2.34 6.90 -36.55
CA ALA A 185 -2.12 7.59 -35.28
C ALA A 185 -0.62 7.72 -34.96
N GLN A 186 -0.04 8.91 -35.15
CA GLN A 186 1.37 9.16 -34.81
C GLN A 186 1.62 8.93 -33.32
N PRO A 187 2.68 8.19 -32.92
CA PRO A 187 3.03 7.97 -31.51
C PRO A 187 3.07 9.28 -30.72
N LEU A 188 2.59 9.27 -29.48
CA LEU A 188 2.75 10.43 -28.59
C LEU A 188 4.24 10.66 -28.33
N GLU A 189 4.66 11.92 -28.43
CA GLU A 189 6.00 12.32 -28.00
C GLU A 189 6.17 12.06 -26.49
N GLU A 190 7.37 11.66 -26.07
CA GLU A 190 7.64 11.32 -24.67
C GLU A 190 7.26 12.45 -23.70
N GLN A 191 7.48 13.72 -24.08
CA GLN A 191 7.11 14.87 -23.27
C GLN A 191 5.60 14.97 -23.05
N ARG A 192 4.79 14.77 -24.09
CA ARG A 192 3.32 14.79 -23.99
C ARG A 192 2.80 13.59 -23.20
N LEU A 193 3.41 12.42 -23.39
CA LEU A 193 3.10 11.20 -22.67
C LEU A 193 3.35 11.36 -21.16
N VAL A 194 4.50 11.93 -20.77
CA VAL A 194 4.80 12.24 -19.36
C VAL A 194 3.85 13.29 -18.81
N GLN A 195 3.56 14.34 -19.58
CA GLN A 195 2.61 15.39 -19.18
C GLN A 195 1.21 14.82 -18.87
N LEU A 196 0.65 14.03 -19.80
CA LEU A 196 -0.64 13.36 -19.60
C LEU A 196 -0.60 12.36 -18.43
N GLY A 197 0.52 11.67 -18.26
CA GLY A 197 0.75 10.82 -17.08
C GLY A 197 0.69 11.61 -15.76
N GLU A 198 1.29 12.80 -15.69
CA GLU A 198 1.19 13.67 -14.52
C GLU A 198 -0.23 14.19 -14.30
N GLU A 199 -0.96 14.54 -15.36
CA GLU A 199 -2.36 14.96 -15.30
C GLU A 199 -3.25 13.84 -14.72
N LEU A 200 -3.07 12.60 -15.20
CA LEU A 200 -3.73 11.41 -14.65
C LEU A 200 -3.42 11.23 -13.16
N VAL A 201 -2.14 11.34 -12.76
CA VAL A 201 -1.74 11.18 -11.35
C VAL A 201 -2.33 12.27 -10.45
N ARG A 202 -2.41 13.51 -10.93
CA ARG A 202 -3.06 14.59 -10.16
C ARG A 202 -4.56 14.35 -10.00
N ALA A 203 -5.23 13.97 -11.08
CA ALA A 203 -6.67 13.68 -11.06
C ALA A 203 -6.99 12.46 -10.16
N LEU A 204 -6.25 11.35 -10.27
CA LEU A 204 -6.47 10.17 -9.42
C LEU A 204 -6.21 10.49 -7.94
N THR A 205 -5.19 11.31 -7.65
CA THR A 205 -4.90 11.75 -6.28
C THR A 205 -6.04 12.61 -5.71
N GLN A 206 -6.64 13.46 -6.54
CA GLN A 206 -7.82 14.25 -6.14
C GLN A 206 -9.02 13.35 -5.83
N VAL A 207 -9.24 12.27 -6.60
CA VAL A 207 -10.30 11.32 -6.32
C VAL A 207 -10.11 10.61 -4.97
N ILE A 208 -8.87 10.22 -4.62
CA ILE A 208 -8.55 9.51 -3.37
C ILE A 208 -8.49 10.44 -2.14
N HIS A 209 -7.71 11.52 -2.25
CA HIS A 209 -7.30 12.36 -1.12
C HIS A 209 -7.87 13.79 -1.18
N GLY A 210 -8.49 14.19 -2.29
CA GLY A 210 -9.07 15.52 -2.45
C GLY A 210 -10.26 15.82 -1.54
N VAL A 211 -10.61 17.10 -1.44
CA VAL A 211 -11.86 17.54 -0.79
C VAL A 211 -13.04 17.00 -1.59
N GLY A 212 -14.03 16.42 -0.91
CA GLY A 212 -15.20 15.83 -1.54
C GLY A 212 -16.32 15.53 -0.54
N PRO A 213 -17.48 15.09 -1.04
CA PRO A 213 -18.70 14.89 -0.25
C PRO A 213 -18.56 13.80 0.82
N GLU A 214 -17.76 12.77 0.55
CA GLU A 214 -17.29 11.81 1.56
C GLU A 214 -15.82 12.10 1.87
N PRO A 215 -15.36 12.05 3.14
CA PRO A 215 -13.98 12.36 3.49
C PRO A 215 -12.95 11.57 2.70
N ALA A 216 -11.79 12.17 2.50
CA ALA A 216 -10.63 11.51 1.88
C ALA A 216 -10.31 10.14 2.52
N LEU A 217 -9.76 9.22 1.71
CA LEU A 217 -9.42 7.88 2.17
C LEU A 217 -8.13 7.89 3.01
N TRP A 218 -7.01 8.14 2.34
CA TRP A 218 -5.64 8.15 2.87
C TRP A 218 -4.76 8.96 1.91
N GLU A 219 -3.55 9.31 2.34
CA GLU A 219 -2.59 10.03 1.50
C GLU A 219 -1.88 9.08 0.53
N VAL A 220 -1.74 9.52 -0.72
CA VAL A 220 -0.97 8.84 -1.75
C VAL A 220 0.45 9.43 -1.73
N ASP A 221 1.41 8.73 -1.14
CA ASP A 221 2.78 9.23 -0.96
C ASP A 221 3.69 8.78 -2.11
N ALA A 222 4.14 9.72 -2.94
CA ALA A 222 5.06 9.46 -4.05
C ALA A 222 6.53 9.80 -3.74
N ASN A 223 6.92 9.96 -2.47
CA ASN A 223 8.26 10.44 -2.09
C ASN A 223 9.37 9.39 -2.23
N LEU A 224 9.01 8.13 -2.48
CA LEU A 224 9.99 7.07 -2.79
C LEU A 224 10.41 7.03 -4.27
N ARG A 225 9.87 7.93 -5.11
CA ARG A 225 10.30 8.07 -6.50
C ARG A 225 11.74 8.60 -6.61
N PRO A 226 12.43 8.41 -7.75
CA PRO A 226 13.74 9.01 -8.01
C PRO A 226 13.80 10.50 -7.66
N GLU A 227 14.87 10.90 -6.97
CA GLU A 227 15.08 12.24 -6.37
C GLU A 227 13.97 12.73 -5.41
N GLY A 228 13.09 11.84 -4.96
CA GLY A 228 12.01 12.13 -4.02
C GLY A 228 11.12 13.29 -4.49
N LYS A 229 10.82 14.23 -3.58
CA LYS A 229 9.96 15.38 -3.88
C LYS A 229 10.50 16.30 -4.98
N ASP A 230 11.81 16.29 -5.21
CA ASP A 230 12.50 17.17 -6.16
C ASP A 230 12.57 16.54 -7.57
N GLY A 231 12.23 15.26 -7.69
CA GLY A 231 12.13 14.54 -8.96
C GLY A 231 10.75 14.62 -9.61
N PRO A 232 10.67 14.33 -10.93
CA PRO A 232 9.42 14.31 -11.67
C PRO A 232 8.45 13.30 -11.06
N LEU A 233 7.16 13.62 -11.08
CA LEU A 233 6.13 12.80 -10.45
C LEU A 233 5.95 11.47 -11.19
N VAL A 234 6.11 11.49 -12.51
CA VAL A 234 5.93 10.36 -13.41
C VAL A 234 7.14 10.26 -14.34
N ARG A 235 7.58 9.04 -14.63
CA ARG A 235 8.71 8.76 -15.53
C ARG A 235 8.38 7.60 -16.46
N THR A 236 9.01 7.56 -17.62
CA THR A 236 9.03 6.36 -18.47
C THR A 236 9.81 5.23 -17.80
N VAL A 237 9.53 3.98 -18.19
CA VAL A 237 10.28 2.82 -17.69
C VAL A 237 11.78 2.95 -17.98
N ASP A 238 12.13 3.43 -19.17
CA ASP A 238 13.53 3.67 -19.55
C ASP A 238 14.21 4.75 -18.71
N SER A 239 13.47 5.82 -18.37
CA SER A 239 13.96 6.87 -17.48
C SER A 239 14.22 6.33 -16.06
N HIS A 240 13.32 5.50 -15.52
CA HIS A 240 13.54 4.80 -14.24
C HIS A 240 14.75 3.87 -14.31
N ARG A 241 14.87 3.07 -15.37
CA ARG A 241 16.01 2.16 -15.60
C ARG A 241 17.34 2.91 -15.64
N ALA A 242 17.39 4.02 -16.38
CA ALA A 242 18.58 4.87 -16.47
C ALA A 242 18.95 5.44 -15.10
N TYR A 243 17.96 5.81 -14.30
CA TYR A 243 18.16 6.30 -12.94
C TYR A 243 18.74 5.25 -12.00
N CYS A 244 18.11 4.07 -11.94
CA CYS A 244 18.60 2.95 -11.13
C CYS A 244 20.05 2.59 -11.48
N ARG A 245 20.41 2.66 -12.77
CA ARG A 245 21.77 2.32 -13.23
C ARG A 245 22.84 3.34 -12.82
N ARG A 246 22.51 4.64 -12.82
CA ARG A 246 23.52 5.71 -12.76
C ARG A 246 23.53 6.48 -11.44
N TRP A 247 22.36 6.72 -10.86
CA TRP A 247 22.21 7.71 -9.79
C TRP A 247 21.60 7.16 -8.50
N ALA A 248 20.92 6.01 -8.54
CA ALA A 248 20.26 5.47 -7.35
C ALA A 248 21.24 5.22 -6.19
N GLU A 249 20.82 5.64 -5.01
CA GLU A 249 21.49 5.42 -3.75
C GLU A 249 21.22 3.99 -3.23
N ASN A 250 22.13 3.44 -2.41
CA ASN A 250 22.02 2.06 -1.94
C ASN A 250 20.76 1.79 -1.11
N TRP A 251 20.23 2.79 -0.40
CA TRP A 251 19.00 2.65 0.39
C TRP A 251 17.75 2.55 -0.49
N GLU A 252 17.76 3.09 -1.71
CA GLU A 252 16.62 3.04 -2.63
C GLU A 252 16.34 1.60 -3.08
N PHE A 253 17.39 0.79 -3.24
CA PHE A 253 17.24 -0.63 -3.55
C PHE A 253 16.60 -1.42 -2.41
N GLN A 254 16.75 -1.02 -1.14
CA GLN A 254 15.97 -1.61 -0.05
C GLN A 254 14.49 -1.27 -0.15
N ALA A 255 14.14 -0.05 -0.56
CA ALA A 255 12.74 0.33 -0.77
C ALA A 255 12.12 -0.46 -1.93
N LEU A 256 12.88 -0.63 -3.03
CA LEU A 256 12.45 -1.35 -4.24
C LEU A 256 12.22 -2.85 -4.03
N LEU A 257 12.75 -3.48 -2.97
CA LEU A 257 12.39 -4.87 -2.60
C LEU A 257 10.88 -5.08 -2.46
N LYS A 258 10.16 -4.04 -2.04
CA LYS A 258 8.73 -4.10 -1.81
C LYS A 258 7.91 -3.65 -3.02
N ALA A 259 8.53 -3.30 -4.15
CA ALA A 259 7.82 -2.83 -5.34
C ALA A 259 6.84 -3.89 -5.87
N ARG A 260 5.60 -3.49 -6.11
CA ARG A 260 4.54 -4.33 -6.70
C ARG A 260 3.59 -3.46 -7.53
N PRO A 261 3.29 -3.78 -8.80
CA PRO A 261 2.18 -3.16 -9.52
C PRO A 261 0.88 -3.39 -8.76
N ILE A 262 0.18 -2.31 -8.39
CA ILE A 262 -1.07 -2.36 -7.62
C ILE A 262 -2.28 -1.80 -8.37
N ALA A 263 -2.06 -0.99 -9.40
CA ALA A 263 -3.08 -0.42 -10.27
C ALA A 263 -2.47 0.04 -11.60
N GLY A 264 -3.32 0.33 -12.58
CA GLY A 264 -2.98 0.77 -13.91
C GLY A 264 -2.66 -0.39 -14.87
N ASP A 265 -1.95 -0.05 -15.94
CA ASP A 265 -1.63 -0.96 -17.02
C ASP A 265 -0.75 -2.13 -16.53
N PRO A 266 -1.26 -3.38 -16.58
CA PRO A 266 -0.55 -4.52 -16.01
C PRO A 266 0.70 -4.90 -16.80
N GLN A 267 0.75 -4.60 -18.11
CA GLN A 267 1.92 -4.86 -18.94
C GLN A 267 3.04 -3.88 -18.64
N LEU A 268 2.73 -2.58 -18.54
CA LEU A 268 3.67 -1.54 -18.14
C LEU A 268 4.20 -1.78 -16.73
N GLY A 269 3.35 -2.23 -15.80
CA GLY A 269 3.77 -2.62 -14.46
C GLY A 269 4.78 -3.77 -14.44
N ARG A 270 4.59 -4.79 -15.29
CA ARG A 270 5.57 -5.88 -15.48
C ARG A 270 6.88 -5.37 -16.07
N GLN A 271 6.82 -4.56 -17.13
CA GLN A 271 7.99 -3.95 -17.75
C GLN A 271 8.80 -3.12 -16.74
N TYR A 272 8.12 -2.34 -15.88
CA TYR A 272 8.78 -1.61 -14.81
C TYR A 272 9.56 -2.55 -13.88
N LEU A 273 8.91 -3.60 -13.38
CA LEU A 273 9.57 -4.56 -12.49
C LEU A 273 10.75 -5.25 -13.18
N GLU A 274 10.59 -5.71 -14.41
CA GLU A 274 11.67 -6.34 -15.19
C GLU A 274 12.86 -5.39 -15.39
N ALA A 275 12.59 -4.10 -15.57
CA ALA A 275 13.63 -3.10 -15.75
C ALA A 275 14.40 -2.79 -14.46
N VAL A 276 13.74 -2.73 -13.30
CA VAL A 276 14.37 -2.30 -12.03
C VAL A 276 14.90 -3.45 -11.17
N THR A 277 14.27 -4.63 -11.24
CA THR A 277 14.57 -5.80 -10.38
C THR A 277 16.03 -6.26 -10.45
N PRO A 278 16.70 -6.29 -11.62
CA PRO A 278 18.12 -6.67 -11.68
C PRO A 278 19.01 -5.80 -10.79
N PHE A 279 18.78 -4.47 -10.78
CA PHE A 279 19.58 -3.55 -9.96
C PHE A 279 19.37 -3.79 -8.46
N VAL A 280 18.16 -4.17 -8.04
CA VAL A 280 17.86 -4.50 -6.65
C VAL A 280 18.71 -5.68 -6.19
N TRP A 281 18.72 -6.78 -6.95
CA TRP A 281 19.42 -8.01 -6.54
C TRP A 281 20.95 -7.97 -6.77
N GLU A 282 21.44 -7.03 -7.57
CA GLU A 282 22.87 -6.77 -7.75
C GLU A 282 23.41 -5.71 -6.77
N ALA A 283 22.54 -4.96 -6.08
CA ALA A 283 22.92 -3.81 -5.26
C ALA A 283 23.98 -4.12 -4.18
N SER A 284 23.93 -5.31 -3.58
CA SER A 284 24.88 -5.73 -2.54
C SER A 284 26.31 -5.90 -3.04
N GLY A 285 26.52 -5.99 -4.37
CA GLY A 285 27.84 -5.98 -5.00
C GLY A 285 28.49 -4.59 -5.09
N ARG A 286 27.75 -3.50 -4.83
CA ARG A 286 28.29 -2.13 -4.86
C ARG A 286 29.25 -1.90 -3.69
N GLU A 287 30.29 -1.11 -3.96
CA GLU A 287 31.25 -0.71 -2.93
C GLU A 287 30.55 -0.01 -1.76
N GLY A 288 30.89 -0.40 -0.53
CA GLY A 288 30.35 0.20 0.68
C GLY A 288 28.84 0.00 0.92
N PHE A 289 28.17 -0.90 0.17
CA PHE A 289 26.72 -1.09 0.25
C PHE A 289 26.21 -1.25 1.69
N VAL A 290 26.69 -2.29 2.40
CA VAL A 290 26.26 -2.60 3.77
C VAL A 290 26.49 -1.42 4.72
N GLY A 291 27.66 -0.78 4.65
CA GLY A 291 28.01 0.35 5.50
C GLY A 291 27.13 1.58 5.25
N SER A 292 26.83 1.89 3.99
CA SER A 292 25.98 3.01 3.60
C SER A 292 24.53 2.82 4.07
N VAL A 293 24.02 1.60 3.93
CA VAL A 293 22.68 1.19 4.37
C VAL A 293 22.59 1.33 5.89
N GLN A 294 23.53 0.75 6.65
CA GLN A 294 23.58 0.87 8.11
C GLN A 294 23.73 2.32 8.60
N ALA A 295 24.51 3.15 7.89
CA ALA A 295 24.63 4.57 8.20
C ALA A 295 23.30 5.31 8.01
N MET A 296 22.55 5.01 6.95
CA MET A 296 21.22 5.58 6.74
C MET A 296 20.27 5.22 7.89
N ARG A 297 20.26 3.96 8.35
CA ARG A 297 19.40 3.55 9.47
C ARG A 297 19.73 4.28 10.78
N ARG A 298 21.03 4.46 11.06
CA ARG A 298 21.49 5.25 12.22
C ARG A 298 20.98 6.68 12.15
N ARG A 299 21.14 7.35 10.99
CA ARG A 299 20.61 8.71 10.78
C ARG A 299 19.11 8.80 11.09
N VAL A 300 18.28 7.87 10.62
CA VAL A 300 16.82 7.89 10.94
C VAL A 300 16.59 7.81 12.45
N SER A 301 17.37 6.98 13.14
CA SER A 301 17.21 6.75 14.58
C SER A 301 17.70 7.94 15.42
N ASP A 302 18.72 8.65 14.95
CA ASP A 302 19.28 9.84 15.63
C ASP A 302 18.32 11.04 15.63
N HIS A 303 17.32 11.06 14.74
CA HIS A 303 16.28 12.09 14.72
C HIS A 303 15.16 11.85 15.73
N ILE A 304 15.17 10.72 16.46
CA ILE A 304 14.16 10.42 17.47
C ILE A 304 14.48 11.22 18.75
N PRO A 305 13.56 12.06 19.26
CA PRO A 305 13.77 12.79 20.50
C PRO A 305 14.08 11.85 21.67
N GLU A 306 15.08 12.21 22.49
CA GLU A 306 15.56 11.42 23.65
C GLU A 306 14.41 10.89 24.51
N ALA A 307 13.48 11.78 24.88
CA ALA A 307 12.37 11.48 25.79
C ALA A 307 11.35 10.47 25.23
N GLU A 308 11.37 10.23 23.92
CA GLU A 308 10.43 9.33 23.24
C GLU A 308 11.05 7.98 22.87
N ARG A 309 12.38 7.84 22.95
CA ARG A 309 13.10 6.67 22.41
C ARG A 309 12.62 5.34 22.96
N GLU A 310 12.35 5.25 24.26
CA GLU A 310 11.87 4.02 24.91
C GLU A 310 10.43 3.63 24.54
N ARG A 311 9.63 4.57 24.00
CA ARG A 311 8.23 4.36 23.64
C ARG A 311 8.00 4.23 22.14
N GLN A 312 9.04 4.43 21.32
CA GLN A 312 8.94 4.41 19.87
C GLN A 312 8.98 2.97 19.32
N ILE A 313 7.80 2.36 19.23
CA ILE A 313 7.59 1.00 18.71
C ILE A 313 8.04 0.87 17.24
N LYS A 314 7.86 1.93 16.43
CA LYS A 314 8.17 1.90 14.99
C LYS A 314 9.66 2.13 14.72
N LEU A 315 10.23 3.19 15.27
CA LEU A 315 11.55 3.70 14.87
C LEU A 315 12.65 3.44 15.91
N GLY A 316 12.31 3.16 17.16
CA GLY A 316 13.27 2.89 18.22
C GLY A 316 14.06 1.59 18.01
N ILE A 317 15.07 1.40 18.85
CA ILE A 317 15.95 0.22 18.81
C ILE A 317 15.13 -1.05 19.05
N GLY A 318 15.28 -2.04 18.17
CA GLY A 318 14.50 -3.28 18.19
C GLY A 318 13.04 -3.11 17.75
N GLY A 319 12.66 -1.93 17.24
CA GLY A 319 11.33 -1.64 16.73
C GLY A 319 11.06 -2.26 15.36
N LEU A 320 9.85 -2.03 14.84
CA LEU A 320 9.40 -2.61 13.57
C LEU A 320 10.33 -2.27 12.39
N ARG A 321 10.83 -1.02 12.33
CA ARG A 321 11.73 -0.59 11.25
C ARG A 321 13.10 -1.24 11.34
N ASP A 322 13.57 -1.60 12.54
CA ASP A 322 14.82 -2.36 12.69
C ASP A 322 14.67 -3.77 12.12
N VAL A 323 13.57 -4.45 12.47
CA VAL A 323 13.29 -5.79 11.93
C VAL A 323 13.20 -5.77 10.41
N GLU A 324 12.39 -4.86 9.86
CA GLU A 324 12.23 -4.68 8.41
C GLU A 324 13.58 -4.43 7.74
N PHE A 325 14.36 -3.49 8.28
CA PHE A 325 15.64 -3.10 7.71
C PHE A 325 16.67 -4.25 7.75
N THR A 326 16.74 -4.99 8.85
CA THR A 326 17.64 -6.14 9.00
C THR A 326 17.26 -7.25 8.03
N VAL A 327 15.98 -7.59 7.92
CA VAL A 327 15.48 -8.60 6.98
C VAL A 327 15.82 -8.20 5.55
N GLN A 328 15.51 -6.96 5.14
CA GLN A 328 15.82 -6.45 3.81
C GLN A 328 17.32 -6.45 3.49
N LEU A 329 18.17 -6.08 4.47
CA LEU A 329 19.62 -6.13 4.29
C LEU A 329 20.11 -7.57 4.04
N LEU A 330 19.62 -8.54 4.83
CA LEU A 330 19.94 -9.96 4.64
C LEU A 330 19.44 -10.47 3.29
N GLN A 331 18.23 -10.07 2.87
CA GLN A 331 17.71 -10.41 1.54
C GLN A 331 18.60 -9.87 0.43
N LEU A 332 19.10 -8.64 0.50
CA LEU A 332 19.96 -8.09 -0.57
C LEU A 332 21.33 -8.74 -0.61
N VAL A 333 21.89 -9.12 0.53
CA VAL A 333 23.18 -9.82 0.60
C VAL A 333 23.05 -11.24 0.07
N HIS A 334 22.07 -12.01 0.53
CA HIS A 334 21.93 -13.42 0.19
C HIS A 334 21.13 -13.66 -1.10
N GLY A 335 20.17 -12.78 -1.40
CA GLY A 335 19.31 -12.83 -2.58
C GLY A 335 20.06 -12.73 -3.90
N ARG A 336 21.30 -12.21 -3.89
CA ARG A 336 22.17 -12.22 -5.08
C ARG A 336 22.46 -13.66 -5.57
N THR A 337 22.64 -14.60 -4.64
CA THR A 337 23.00 -16.00 -4.95
C THR A 337 21.89 -16.99 -4.65
N ASP A 338 20.83 -16.57 -3.96
CA ASP A 338 19.72 -17.44 -3.56
C ASP A 338 18.37 -16.77 -3.85
N GLU A 339 17.68 -17.24 -4.87
CA GLU A 339 16.40 -16.64 -5.26
C GLU A 339 15.26 -16.95 -4.28
N GLN A 340 15.42 -17.95 -3.40
CA GLN A 340 14.37 -18.36 -2.45
C GLN A 340 14.11 -17.30 -1.37
N VAL A 341 15.06 -16.38 -1.17
CA VAL A 341 14.91 -15.26 -0.22
C VAL A 341 14.43 -13.97 -0.90
N ARG A 342 14.08 -14.03 -2.19
CA ARG A 342 13.56 -12.88 -2.97
C ARG A 342 12.06 -12.67 -2.80
N THR A 343 11.58 -12.84 -1.58
CA THR A 343 10.19 -12.62 -1.15
C THR A 343 9.94 -11.12 -0.87
N ARG A 344 8.68 -10.67 -0.87
CA ARG A 344 8.36 -9.24 -0.67
C ARG A 344 7.99 -8.92 0.77
N GLY A 345 7.22 -9.80 1.43
CA GLY A 345 6.74 -9.59 2.79
C GLY A 345 7.86 -9.74 3.82
N THR A 346 7.88 -8.91 4.85
CA THR A 346 8.87 -8.96 5.93
C THR A 346 8.83 -10.29 6.68
N LEU A 347 7.63 -10.77 7.04
CA LEU A 347 7.45 -12.04 7.76
C LEU A 347 7.77 -13.25 6.86
N GLU A 348 7.33 -13.21 5.61
CA GLU A 348 7.67 -14.19 4.58
C GLU A 348 9.19 -14.30 4.41
N SER A 349 9.87 -13.17 4.22
CA SER A 349 11.32 -13.08 4.11
C SER A 349 12.04 -13.56 5.35
N LEU A 350 11.53 -13.27 6.54
CA LEU A 350 12.12 -13.76 7.79
C LEU A 350 12.07 -15.29 7.87
N ARG A 351 10.95 -15.91 7.46
CA ARG A 351 10.81 -17.37 7.39
C ARG A 351 11.76 -17.96 6.34
N ALA A 352 11.78 -17.39 5.13
CA ALA A 352 12.66 -17.84 4.05
C ALA A 352 14.14 -17.76 4.45
N LEU A 353 14.59 -16.63 4.99
CA LEU A 353 15.96 -16.48 5.51
C LEU A 353 16.26 -17.51 6.62
N ALA A 354 15.30 -17.79 7.50
CA ALA A 354 15.48 -18.75 8.57
C ALA A 354 15.62 -20.19 8.05
N GLU A 355 14.78 -20.60 7.10
CA GLU A 355 14.85 -21.93 6.46
C GLU A 355 16.18 -22.16 5.74
N ARG A 356 16.77 -21.09 5.18
CA ARG A 356 18.07 -21.10 4.51
C ARG A 356 19.27 -20.96 5.45
N SER A 357 19.02 -20.88 6.77
CA SER A 357 20.04 -20.66 7.81
C SER A 357 20.80 -19.33 7.68
N TYR A 358 20.21 -18.34 7.01
CA TYR A 358 20.74 -16.98 6.91
C TYR A 358 20.30 -16.18 8.13
N HIS A 359 20.98 -16.41 9.25
CA HIS A 359 20.76 -15.70 10.49
C HIS A 359 21.97 -14.83 10.86
N LEU A 360 21.74 -13.79 11.65
CA LEU A 360 22.84 -13.06 12.29
C LEU A 360 23.60 -14.01 13.25
N PRO A 361 24.95 -14.04 13.20
CA PRO A 361 25.74 -14.81 14.17
C PRO A 361 25.44 -14.31 15.59
N GLY A 362 24.85 -15.15 16.43
CA GLY A 362 24.69 -14.91 17.88
C GLY A 362 23.29 -14.50 18.39
N GLY A 363 22.27 -14.38 17.53
CA GLY A 363 20.92 -13.99 17.96
C GLY A 363 19.97 -15.18 18.18
N ARG A 364 20.02 -15.86 19.33
CA ARG A 364 18.81 -16.59 19.77
C ARG A 364 17.72 -15.54 20.04
N PRO A 365 16.53 -15.59 19.43
CA PRO A 365 15.45 -14.71 19.81
C PRO A 365 15.06 -15.02 21.25
N ARG A 366 15.51 -14.19 22.20
CA ARG A 366 14.83 -14.10 23.50
C ARG A 366 13.52 -13.37 23.22
N LEU A 367 12.51 -14.11 22.77
CA LEU A 367 11.12 -13.68 22.90
C LEU A 367 10.90 -13.42 24.39
N ARG A 368 10.99 -12.16 24.81
CA ARG A 368 10.57 -11.78 26.17
C ARG A 368 9.10 -12.19 26.25
N ARG A 369 8.77 -13.02 27.24
CA ARG A 369 7.38 -13.32 27.62
C ARG A 369 6.57 -12.02 27.57
N PRO A 370 5.37 -12.01 26.97
CA PRO A 370 4.51 -10.84 27.02
C PRO A 370 4.36 -10.41 28.49
N LEU A 371 4.50 -9.11 28.76
CA LEU A 371 4.18 -8.58 30.07
C LEU A 371 2.73 -9.00 30.38
N PRO A 372 2.45 -9.62 31.53
CA PRO A 372 1.08 -9.84 31.93
C PRO A 372 0.41 -8.47 32.01
N LEU A 373 -0.67 -8.29 31.23
CA LEU A 373 -1.61 -7.20 31.42
C LEU A 373 -2.03 -7.26 32.88
N ALA A 374 -1.64 -6.25 33.66
CA ALA A 374 -2.06 -6.11 35.03
C ALA A 374 -3.59 -6.05 35.04
N ALA A 375 -4.23 -7.07 35.61
CA ALA A 375 -5.66 -7.05 35.87
C ALA A 375 -5.98 -5.79 36.70
N PRO A 376 -7.07 -5.06 36.39
CA PRO A 376 -7.47 -3.93 37.21
C PRO A 376 -7.73 -4.44 38.63
N ALA A 377 -7.10 -3.77 39.61
CA ALA A 377 -7.30 -4.05 41.02
C ALA A 377 -8.81 -3.98 41.35
N GLY A 378 -9.40 -5.15 41.60
CA GLY A 378 -10.78 -5.26 42.05
C GLY A 378 -10.93 -4.61 43.41
N ALA A 379 -11.86 -3.67 43.52
CA ALA A 379 -12.39 -3.17 44.77
C ALA A 379 -12.97 -4.35 45.60
N PRO A 380 -12.76 -4.40 46.93
CA PRO A 380 -13.30 -5.48 47.74
C PRO A 380 -14.83 -5.40 47.83
N GLY A 381 -15.45 -6.56 47.56
CA GLY A 381 -16.88 -6.73 47.45
C GLY A 381 -17.67 -6.44 48.73
N ALA A 382 -18.83 -5.81 48.53
CA ALA A 382 -19.96 -5.93 49.41
C ALA A 382 -20.88 -7.04 48.90
N ALA A 383 -21.52 -7.74 49.84
CA ALA A 383 -22.51 -8.82 49.68
C ALA A 383 -21.97 -10.23 49.42
N ALA A 384 -21.80 -11.01 50.49
CA ALA A 384 -22.82 -11.98 50.92
C ALA A 384 -22.20 -13.05 51.84
N GLN A 385 -22.46 -12.98 53.14
CA GLN A 385 -22.58 -14.18 53.98
C GLN A 385 -23.42 -13.86 55.23
N LEU A 386 -24.73 -13.98 55.04
CA LEU A 386 -25.67 -14.35 56.10
C LEU A 386 -25.55 -15.87 56.29
N ARG A 387 -25.11 -16.33 57.47
CA ARG A 387 -25.81 -17.30 58.35
C ARG A 387 -24.89 -17.95 59.39
N ARG A 388 -25.45 -18.02 60.62
CA ARG A 388 -25.14 -18.83 61.82
C ARG A 388 -24.33 -18.08 62.90
N THR A 389 -24.92 -17.49 63.96
CA THR A 389 -25.56 -18.07 65.17
C THR A 389 -24.77 -19.20 65.82
N HIS A 390 -23.76 -18.89 66.62
CA HIS A 390 -23.78 -18.88 68.10
C HIS A 390 -22.43 -18.43 68.63
#